data_AF-A0A9W6R760-F1
#
_entry.id   AF-A0A9W6R760-F1
#
_cell.length_a   1.000
_cell.length_b   1.000
_cell.length_c   1.000
_cell.angle_alpha   90.00
_cell.angle_beta   90.00
_cell.angle_gamma   90.00
#
_symmetry.space_group_name_H-M   'P 1'
#
loop_
_entity.id
_entity.type
_entity.pdbx_description
1 polymer ?
#
loop_
_entity_poly.entity_id
_entity_poly.type
_entity_poly.pdbx_seq_one_letter_code
_entity_poly.pdbx_strand_id
1 'polypeptide(L)'
;MTCIRARVGDRLTYIGGLPTAELFALPYLELGVTTYFSAIFNFLPEFALEFYAAVRGREYDLVAKHLNDFVLPYCDLRNRREGYAVSIIKAGLKVIGRPAGPVRTPLVDLGEDELAVLAELVTGLPPNATA
;
A
#
# COMPACT_ATOMS: atom_id res chain seq x y z
N MET A 1 -7.03 -10.60 15.94
CA MET A 1 -6.47 -9.39 16.59
C MET A 1 -7.11 -9.13 17.96
N THR A 2 -8.43 -8.97 18.05
CA THR A 2 -9.17 -8.63 19.29
C THR A 2 -8.83 -9.50 20.50
N CYS A 3 -8.85 -10.83 20.38
CA CYS A 3 -8.50 -11.72 21.50
C CYS A 3 -7.05 -11.53 22.00
N ILE A 4 -6.12 -11.19 21.09
CA ILE A 4 -4.71 -10.98 21.44
C ILE A 4 -4.55 -9.67 22.19
N ARG A 5 -5.16 -8.57 21.70
CA ARG A 5 -5.12 -7.27 22.40
C ARG A 5 -5.79 -7.35 23.76
N ALA A 6 -6.96 -7.98 23.87
CA ALA A 6 -7.67 -8.14 25.14
C ALA A 6 -6.85 -8.93 26.19
N ARG A 7 -6.05 -9.91 25.75
CA ARG A 7 -5.24 -10.74 26.65
C ARG A 7 -3.88 -10.12 27.01
N VAL A 8 -3.27 -9.37 26.09
CA VAL A 8 -1.87 -8.95 26.22
C VAL A 8 -1.71 -7.43 26.42
N GLY A 9 -2.76 -6.65 26.18
CA GLY A 9 -2.81 -5.21 26.44
C GLY A 9 -1.65 -4.49 25.77
N ASP A 10 -0.87 -3.76 26.56
CA ASP A 10 0.14 -2.82 26.06
C ASP A 10 1.53 -3.45 26.05
N ARG A 11 1.63 -4.74 26.43
CA ARG A 11 2.90 -5.47 26.53
C ARG A 11 3.57 -5.68 25.17
N LEU A 12 2.81 -5.61 24.08
CA LEU A 12 3.30 -5.78 22.72
C LEU A 12 2.99 -4.55 21.87
N THR A 13 3.88 -4.28 20.92
CA THR A 13 3.55 -3.43 19.77
C THR A 13 2.82 -4.27 18.73
N TYR A 14 1.68 -3.79 18.27
CA TYR A 14 0.88 -4.45 17.24
C TYR A 14 1.18 -3.79 15.90
N ILE A 15 1.44 -4.61 14.89
CA ILE A 15 1.78 -4.14 13.54
C ILE A 15 0.81 -4.80 12.56
N GLY A 16 0.11 -4.00 11.76
CA GLY A 16 -0.75 -4.47 10.68
C GLY A 16 0.07 -5.17 9.60
N GLY A 17 -0.31 -6.42 9.32
CA GLY A 17 0.47 -7.36 8.50
C GLY A 17 -0.24 -7.85 7.24
N LEU A 18 -1.32 -7.21 6.81
CA LEU A 18 -2.11 -7.67 5.66
C LEU A 18 -1.52 -7.15 4.34
N PRO A 19 -1.60 -7.91 3.23
CA PRO A 19 -1.19 -7.41 1.92
C PRO A 19 -1.99 -6.16 1.52
N THR A 20 -1.28 -5.07 1.22
CA THR A 20 -1.86 -3.71 1.10
C THR A 20 -2.61 -3.34 2.40
N ALA A 21 -1.85 -3.17 3.47
CA ALA A 21 -2.36 -2.91 4.81
C ALA A 21 -3.15 -1.60 4.91
N GLU A 22 -2.98 -0.69 3.95
CA GLU A 22 -3.73 0.55 3.78
C GLU A 22 -5.25 0.31 3.79
N LEU A 23 -5.73 -0.79 3.20
CA LEU A 23 -7.15 -1.18 3.20
C LEU A 23 -7.72 -1.43 4.61
N PHE A 24 -6.87 -1.79 5.55
CA PHE A 24 -7.26 -2.17 6.90
C PHE A 24 -6.79 -1.16 7.96
N ALA A 25 -6.14 -0.07 7.56
CA ALA A 25 -5.47 0.84 8.48
C ALA A 25 -6.43 1.48 9.50
N LEU A 26 -7.59 1.97 9.04
CA LEU A 26 -8.63 2.54 9.92
C LEU A 26 -9.23 1.51 10.91
N PRO A 27 -9.77 0.35 10.47
CA PRO A 27 -10.31 -0.62 11.41
C PRO A 27 -9.24 -1.21 12.35
N TYR A 28 -7.98 -1.32 11.91
CA TYR A 28 -6.88 -1.74 12.77
C TYR A 28 -6.54 -0.67 13.82
N LEU A 29 -6.62 0.61 13.47
CA LEU A 29 -6.44 1.71 14.43
C LEU A 29 -7.47 1.61 15.57
N GLU A 30 -8.73 1.32 15.27
CA GLU A 30 -9.77 1.12 16.30
C GLU A 30 -9.50 -0.10 17.20
N LEU A 31 -8.77 -1.09 16.71
CA LEU A 31 -8.33 -2.26 17.48
C LEU A 31 -7.03 -2.00 18.29
N GLY A 32 -6.53 -0.76 18.30
CA GLY A 32 -5.30 -0.37 19.00
C GLY A 32 -4.01 -0.71 18.25
N VAL A 33 -4.09 -0.93 16.94
CA VAL A 33 -2.95 -1.21 16.07
C VAL A 33 -2.58 0.09 15.35
N THR A 34 -1.50 0.74 15.80
CA THR A 34 -1.18 2.13 15.40
C THR A 34 -0.20 2.23 14.22
N THR A 35 0.22 1.09 13.67
CA THR A 35 1.16 1.03 12.54
C THR A 35 0.98 -0.26 11.74
N TYR A 36 1.52 -0.28 10.53
CA TYR A 36 1.49 -1.40 9.60
C TYR A 36 2.68 -1.31 8.65
N PHE A 37 2.98 -2.40 7.93
CA PHE A 37 3.94 -2.31 6.83
C PHE A 37 3.23 -1.79 5.57
N SER A 38 3.81 -0.78 4.92
CA SER A 38 3.35 -0.33 3.60
C SER A 38 4.29 -0.86 2.52
N ALA A 39 3.76 -1.68 1.60
CA ALA A 39 4.53 -2.13 0.45
C ALA A 39 4.69 -1.01 -0.59
N ILE A 40 3.65 -0.18 -0.74
CA ILE A 40 3.60 0.97 -1.66
C ILE A 40 4.75 1.96 -1.36
N PHE A 41 5.13 2.09 -0.09
CA PHE A 41 6.27 2.91 0.34
C PHE A 41 7.57 2.66 -0.44
N ASN A 42 7.80 1.47 -1.00
CA ASN A 42 8.99 1.18 -1.80
C ASN A 42 9.13 2.09 -3.03
N PHE A 43 8.01 2.53 -3.62
CA PHE A 43 8.02 3.34 -4.86
C PHE A 43 7.19 4.62 -4.76
N LEU A 44 6.32 4.77 -3.76
CA LEU A 44 5.59 6.01 -3.46
C LEU A 44 5.66 6.33 -1.96
N PRO A 45 6.84 6.69 -1.43
CA PRO A 45 7.02 6.93 0.00
C PRO A 45 6.21 8.12 0.50
N GLU A 46 6.08 9.20 -0.26
CA GLU A 46 5.35 10.39 0.15
C GLU A 46 3.84 10.12 0.27
N PHE A 47 3.25 9.45 -0.72
CA PHE A 47 1.85 9.00 -0.67
C PHE A 47 1.60 8.11 0.57
N ALA A 48 2.48 7.15 0.82
CA ALA A 48 2.34 6.25 1.96
C ALA A 48 2.45 6.99 3.31
N LEU A 49 3.30 8.01 3.41
CA LEU A 49 3.42 8.86 4.59
C LEU A 49 2.21 9.77 4.78
N GLU A 50 1.70 10.38 3.70
CA GLU A 50 0.49 11.20 3.73
C GLU A 50 -0.72 10.36 4.15
N PHE A 51 -0.91 9.19 3.55
CA PHE A 51 -1.96 8.25 3.91
C PHE A 51 -1.85 7.82 5.39
N TYR A 52 -0.64 7.50 5.85
CA TYR A 52 -0.39 7.17 7.25
C TYR A 52 -0.75 8.34 8.18
N ALA A 53 -0.35 9.56 7.84
CA ALA A 53 -0.68 10.76 8.61
C ALA A 53 -2.21 10.98 8.67
N ALA A 54 -2.90 10.87 7.53
CA ALA A 54 -4.35 10.99 7.44
C ALA A 54 -5.07 9.95 8.32
N VAL A 55 -4.62 8.69 8.30
CA VAL A 55 -5.14 7.63 9.18
C VAL A 55 -4.92 7.99 10.66
N ARG A 56 -3.71 8.44 11.03
CA ARG A 56 -3.39 8.81 12.42
C ARG A 56 -4.15 10.06 12.89
N GLY A 57 -4.43 10.99 11.98
CA GLY A 57 -5.25 12.18 12.19
C GLY A 57 -6.76 11.93 12.16
N ARG A 58 -7.21 10.71 11.81
CA ARG A 58 -8.63 10.36 11.60
C ARG A 58 -9.30 11.24 10.54
N GLU A 59 -8.57 11.59 9.50
CA GLU A 59 -9.07 12.37 8.36
C GLU A 59 -9.83 11.46 7.39
N TYR A 60 -11.03 11.03 7.78
CA TYR A 60 -11.79 9.99 7.07
C TYR A 60 -12.02 10.30 5.59
N ASP A 61 -12.31 11.55 5.23
CA ASP A 61 -12.54 11.96 3.85
C ASP A 61 -11.27 11.86 3.00
N LEU A 62 -10.12 12.25 3.56
CA LEU A 62 -8.83 12.14 2.87
C LEU A 62 -8.40 10.68 2.72
N VAL A 63 -8.61 9.86 3.75
CA VAL A 63 -8.36 8.42 3.67
C VAL A 63 -9.25 7.78 2.62
N ALA A 64 -10.55 8.09 2.60
CA ALA A 64 -11.48 7.56 1.60
C ALA A 64 -11.08 7.97 0.17
N LYS A 65 -10.65 9.23 -0.01
CA LYS A 65 -10.14 9.72 -1.28
C LYS A 65 -8.92 8.91 -1.75
N HIS A 66 -7.89 8.78 -0.92
CA HIS A 66 -6.69 8.01 -1.25
C HIS A 66 -7.00 6.53 -1.54
N LEU A 67 -7.96 5.95 -0.81
CA LEU A 67 -8.43 4.58 -1.06
C LEU A 67 -9.07 4.46 -2.45
N ASN A 68 -9.99 5.36 -2.79
CA ASN A 68 -10.74 5.31 -4.05
C ASN A 68 -9.87 5.67 -5.26
N ASP A 69 -9.05 6.70 -5.14
CA ASP A 69 -8.30 7.26 -6.27
C ASP A 69 -7.08 6.40 -6.61
N PHE A 70 -6.52 5.66 -5.64
CA PHE A 70 -5.28 4.91 -5.84
C PHE A 70 -5.30 3.48 -5.28
N VAL A 71 -5.55 3.29 -3.98
CA VAL A 71 -5.31 1.98 -3.33
C VAL A 71 -6.21 0.87 -3.89
N LEU A 72 -7.49 1.16 -4.12
CA LEU A 72 -8.45 0.19 -4.66
C LEU A 72 -8.14 -0.15 -6.14
N PRO A 73 -7.97 0.81 -7.06
CA PRO A 73 -7.53 0.51 -8.43
C PRO A 73 -6.19 -0.25 -8.49
N TYR A 74 -5.25 0.09 -7.62
CA TYR A 74 -3.99 -0.63 -7.48
C TYR A 74 -4.21 -2.09 -7.01
N CYS A 75 -5.12 -2.30 -6.07
CA CYS A 75 -5.51 -3.64 -5.63
C CYS A 75 -6.18 -4.45 -6.75
N ASP A 76 -7.02 -3.84 -7.58
CA ASP A 76 -7.64 -4.51 -8.72
C ASP A 76 -6.58 -5.02 -9.71
N LEU A 77 -5.55 -4.21 -9.99
CA LEU A 77 -4.42 -4.63 -10.80
C LEU A 77 -3.61 -5.75 -10.14
N ARG A 78 -3.31 -5.60 -8.83
CA ARG A 78 -2.59 -6.62 -8.04
C ARG A 78 -3.32 -7.95 -8.01
N ASN A 79 -4.65 -7.95 -8.01
CA ASN A 79 -5.46 -9.18 -7.87
C ASN A 79 -5.64 -9.93 -9.19
N ARG A 80 -5.16 -9.42 -10.34
CA ARG A 80 -5.30 -10.08 -11.65
C ARG A 80 -4.54 -11.41 -11.77
N ARG A 81 -3.46 -11.59 -11.00
CA ARG A 81 -2.67 -12.82 -11.00
C ARG A 81 -2.09 -13.11 -9.63
N GLU A 82 -2.03 -14.39 -9.28
CA GLU A 82 -1.32 -14.82 -8.08
C GLU A 82 0.17 -14.44 -8.14
N GLY A 83 0.74 -14.05 -6.99
CA GLY A 83 2.13 -13.61 -6.87
C GLY A 83 2.36 -12.11 -7.16
N TYR A 84 1.38 -11.40 -7.71
CA TYR A 84 1.52 -9.97 -8.03
C TYR A 84 1.68 -9.07 -6.82
N ALA A 85 1.35 -9.54 -5.61
CA ALA A 85 1.63 -8.79 -4.38
C ALA A 85 3.11 -8.38 -4.23
N VAL A 86 4.05 -9.14 -4.83
CA VAL A 86 5.48 -8.78 -4.87
C VAL A 86 5.85 -8.18 -6.23
N SER A 87 5.39 -8.75 -7.34
CA SER A 87 5.75 -8.29 -8.69
C SER A 87 5.33 -6.85 -8.96
N ILE A 88 4.15 -6.43 -8.49
CA ILE A 88 3.64 -5.08 -8.71
C ILE A 88 4.51 -4.01 -8.02
N ILE A 89 5.17 -4.35 -6.91
CA ILE A 89 6.09 -3.43 -6.21
C ILE A 89 7.33 -3.18 -7.06
N LYS A 90 7.90 -4.24 -7.64
CA LYS A 90 9.03 -4.10 -8.57
C LYS A 90 8.63 -3.38 -9.85
N ALA A 91 7.41 -3.61 -10.35
CA ALA A 91 6.87 -2.86 -11.48
C ALA A 91 6.69 -1.38 -11.15
N GLY A 92 6.20 -1.03 -9.94
CA GLY A 92 6.10 0.35 -9.48
C GLY A 92 7.46 1.05 -9.44
N LEU A 93 8.48 0.37 -8.92
CA LEU A 93 9.88 0.81 -8.97
C LEU A 93 10.37 1.05 -10.41
N LYS A 94 10.00 0.20 -11.37
CA LYS A 94 10.31 0.40 -12.80
C LYS A 94 9.58 1.62 -13.37
N VAL A 95 8.30 1.81 -13.03
CA VAL A 95 7.46 2.94 -13.48
C VAL A 95 8.06 4.29 -13.03
N ILE A 96 8.57 4.38 -11.80
CA ILE A 96 9.21 5.61 -11.29
C ILE A 96 10.68 5.78 -11.73
N GLY A 97 11.17 4.95 -12.65
CA GLY A 97 12.54 5.04 -13.17
C GLY A 97 13.63 4.48 -12.25
N ARG A 98 13.29 3.62 -11.28
CA ARG A 98 14.24 2.99 -10.33
C ARG A 98 14.12 1.45 -10.34
N PRO A 99 14.39 0.77 -11.47
CA PRO A 99 14.14 -0.67 -11.60
C PRO A 99 14.97 -1.53 -10.64
N ALA A 100 14.34 -2.52 -10.00
CA ALA A 100 14.98 -3.45 -9.04
C ALA A 100 15.23 -4.87 -9.62
N GLY A 101 15.37 -4.96 -10.95
CA GLY A 101 15.48 -6.22 -11.69
C GLY A 101 14.20 -7.06 -11.70
N PRO A 102 14.19 -8.20 -12.42
CA PRO A 102 13.01 -9.06 -12.51
C PRO A 102 12.72 -9.76 -11.17
N VAL A 103 11.51 -10.28 -11.02
CA VAL A 103 11.20 -11.22 -9.92
C VAL A 103 11.88 -12.59 -10.15
N ARG A 104 12.05 -13.36 -9.07
CA ARG A 104 12.55 -14.74 -9.17
C ARG A 104 11.38 -15.71 -9.30
N THR A 105 11.54 -16.76 -10.11
CA THR A 105 10.61 -17.89 -10.21
C THR A 105 10.28 -18.44 -8.81
N PRO A 106 9.02 -18.78 -8.50
CA PRO A 106 7.86 -18.93 -9.40
C PRO A 106 7.04 -17.66 -9.66
N LEU A 107 7.49 -16.49 -9.18
CA LEU A 107 6.79 -15.23 -9.47
C LEU A 107 6.98 -14.83 -10.94
N VAL A 108 6.01 -14.08 -11.47
CA VAL A 108 6.04 -13.55 -12.83
C VAL A 108 5.90 -12.03 -12.78
N ASP A 109 6.65 -11.33 -13.62
CA ASP A 109 6.54 -9.87 -13.76
C ASP A 109 5.18 -9.46 -14.36
N LEU A 110 4.84 -8.19 -14.23
CA LEU A 110 3.66 -7.61 -14.88
C LEU A 110 3.87 -7.54 -16.40
N GLY A 111 2.80 -7.76 -17.17
CA GLY A 111 2.80 -7.54 -18.62
C GLY A 111 2.94 -6.06 -18.98
N GLU A 112 3.22 -5.77 -20.25
CA GLU A 112 3.39 -4.38 -20.73
C GLU A 112 2.11 -3.56 -20.55
N ASP A 113 0.93 -4.13 -20.89
CA ASP A 113 -0.37 -3.49 -20.71
C ASP A 113 -0.67 -3.16 -19.24
N GLU A 114 -0.33 -4.08 -18.32
CA GLU A 114 -0.51 -3.91 -16.89
C GLU A 114 0.44 -2.86 -16.32
N LEU A 115 1.65 -2.77 -16.88
CA LEU A 115 2.64 -1.76 -16.50
C LEU A 115 2.21 -0.36 -16.96
N ALA A 116 1.55 -0.24 -18.11
CA ALA A 116 0.96 1.00 -18.58
C ALA A 116 -0.18 1.46 -17.64
N VAL A 117 -1.08 0.54 -17.25
CA VAL A 117 -2.14 0.83 -16.26
C VAL A 117 -1.55 1.29 -14.93
N LEU A 118 -0.48 0.64 -14.45
CA LEU A 118 0.19 1.06 -13.22
C LEU A 118 0.82 2.46 -13.38
N ALA A 119 1.40 2.78 -14.54
CA ALA A 119 1.97 4.09 -14.81
C ALA A 119 0.91 5.19 -14.83
N GLU A 120 -0.27 4.93 -15.40
CA GLU A 120 -1.41 5.85 -15.35
C GLU A 120 -1.87 6.11 -13.91
N LEU A 121 -1.98 5.06 -13.08
CA LEU A 121 -2.32 5.22 -11.66
C LEU A 121 -1.28 6.05 -10.89
N VAL A 122 0.01 5.83 -11.14
CA VAL A 122 1.09 6.58 -10.48
C VAL A 122 1.13 8.03 -10.93
N THR A 123 0.92 8.31 -12.22
CA THR A 123 0.93 9.68 -12.76
C THR A 123 -0.34 10.47 -12.46
N GLY A 124 -1.46 9.78 -12.23
CA GLY A 124 -2.72 10.38 -11.79
C GLY A 124 -2.70 10.89 -10.35
N LEU A 125 -1.70 10.50 -9.55
CA LEU A 125 -1.51 11.07 -8.22
C LEU A 125 -1.09 12.55 -8.35
N PRO A 126 -1.62 13.43 -7.50
CA PRO A 126 -1.22 14.83 -7.53
C PRO A 126 0.30 14.93 -7.33
N PRO A 127 1.00 15.77 -8.12
CA PRO A 127 2.43 15.97 -7.92
C PRO A 127 2.65 16.46 -6.49
N ASN A 128 3.48 15.75 -5.73
CA ASN A 128 3.74 16.06 -4.34
C ASN A 128 4.12 17.54 -4.19
N ALA A 129 3.36 18.26 -3.37
CA ALA A 129 3.73 19.59 -2.91
C ALA A 129 4.79 19.47 -1.81
N THR A 130 6.04 19.16 -2.17
CA THR A 130 7.25 19.54 -1.42
C THR A 130 8.51 18.99 -2.11
N ALA A 131 9.34 19.94 -2.53
CA ALA A 131 10.79 19.79 -2.70
C ALA A 131 11.48 19.79 -1.32
#